data_AF-A0A383EY31-F1
#
_entry.id   AF-A0A383EY31-F1
#
_cell.length_a   1.000
_cell.length_b   1.000
_cell.length_c   1.000
_cell.angle_alpha   90.00
_cell.angle_beta   90.00
_cell.angle_gamma   90.00
#
_symmetry.space_group_name_H-M   'P 1'
#
loop_
_entity.id
_entity.type
_entity.pdbx_description
1 polymer ?
#
loop_
_entity_poly.entity_id
_entity_poly.type
_entity_poly.pdbx_seq_one_letter_code
_entity_poly.pdbx_strand_id
1 'polypeptide(L)'
;MDFGFGIPMRGPLANVDSISEIVTSGEGLGFNIVTVSDHVVVPRHITSIYPYNEDGRFAGQDTGECLEQLTTLMAIAAITKNLR
;
A
#
# COMPACT_ATOMS: atom_id res chain seq x y z
N MET A 1 -11.21 17.19 1.58
CA MET A 1 -11.52 16.42 2.81
C MET A 1 -10.21 15.85 3.32
N ASP A 2 -9.85 15.99 4.59
CA ASP A 2 -8.52 15.56 5.10
C ASP A 2 -8.49 14.06 5.48
N PHE A 3 -9.35 13.27 4.85
CA PHE A 3 -9.41 11.82 5.02
C PHE A 3 -8.78 11.14 3.81
N GLY A 4 -8.11 10.02 4.08
CA GLY A 4 -7.44 9.21 3.08
C GLY A 4 -7.48 7.73 3.41
N PHE A 5 -6.82 6.96 2.56
CA PHE A 5 -6.74 5.51 2.66
C PHE A 5 -5.37 5.00 2.22
N GLY A 6 -5.00 3.83 2.72
CA GLY A 6 -3.81 3.11 2.25
C GLY A 6 -4.15 2.13 1.15
N ILE A 7 -3.18 1.83 0.30
CA ILE A 7 -3.30 0.78 -0.71
C ILE A 7 -2.50 -0.47 -0.32
N PRO A 8 -2.89 -1.66 -0.82
CA PRO A 8 -2.09 -2.86 -0.70
C PRO A 8 -0.82 -2.74 -1.53
N MET A 9 0.33 -2.63 -0.84
CA MET A 9 1.66 -2.60 -1.47
C MET A 9 2.31 -3.99 -1.57
N ARG A 10 1.67 -5.00 -0.97
CA ARG A 10 2.14 -6.39 -0.87
C ARG A 10 0.97 -7.35 -1.03
N GLY A 11 1.27 -8.57 -1.47
CA GLY A 11 0.31 -9.66 -1.57
C GLY A 11 -0.52 -9.62 -2.85
N PRO A 12 -1.59 -10.42 -2.95
CA PRO A 12 -2.32 -10.62 -4.20
C PRO A 12 -2.93 -9.35 -4.80
N LEU A 13 -3.20 -8.33 -3.98
CA LEU A 13 -3.80 -7.06 -4.41
C LEU A 13 -2.75 -6.00 -4.79
N ALA A 14 -1.46 -6.29 -4.66
CA ALA A 14 -0.38 -5.38 -5.03
C ALA A 14 -0.10 -5.47 -6.55
N ASN A 15 -1.09 -5.13 -7.34
CA ASN A 15 -1.04 -5.15 -8.80
C ASN A 15 -1.79 -3.93 -9.36
N VAL A 16 -1.53 -3.59 -10.62
CA VAL A 16 -2.05 -2.36 -11.24
C VAL A 16 -3.58 -2.35 -11.33
N ASP A 17 -4.23 -3.49 -11.60
CA ASP A 17 -5.67 -3.56 -11.77
C ASP A 17 -6.39 -3.29 -10.44
N SER A 18 -5.98 -3.99 -9.38
CA SER A 18 -6.53 -3.80 -8.03
C SER A 18 -6.26 -2.39 -7.49
N ILE A 19 -5.05 -1.87 -7.69
CA ILE A 19 -4.72 -0.50 -7.25
C ILE A 19 -5.56 0.52 -8.02
N SER A 20 -5.73 0.36 -9.33
CA SER A 20 -6.54 1.26 -10.16
C SER A 20 -8.00 1.33 -9.67
N GLU A 21 -8.61 0.18 -9.38
CA GLU A 21 -9.97 0.11 -8.87
C GLU A 21 -10.12 0.78 -7.50
N ILE A 22 -9.16 0.55 -6.59
CA ILE A 22 -9.17 1.13 -5.25
C ILE A 22 -9.03 2.65 -5.32
N VAL A 23 -8.06 3.18 -6.08
CA VAL A 23 -7.79 4.63 -6.08
C VAL A 23 -8.86 5.43 -6.82
N THR A 24 -9.41 4.90 -7.90
CA THR A 24 -10.53 5.55 -8.61
C THR A 24 -11.80 5.53 -7.77
N SER A 25 -12.08 4.43 -7.06
CA SER A 25 -13.21 4.34 -6.13
C SER A 25 -13.04 5.30 -4.94
N GLY A 26 -11.84 5.35 -4.35
CA GLY A 26 -11.52 6.27 -3.25
C GLY A 26 -11.69 7.73 -3.66
N GLU A 27 -11.18 8.12 -4.83
CA GLU A 27 -11.38 9.46 -5.38
C GLU A 27 -12.87 9.76 -5.63
N GLY A 28 -13.61 8.82 -6.23
CA GLY A 28 -15.04 8.95 -6.50
C GLY A 28 -15.91 9.08 -5.24
N LEU A 29 -15.47 8.51 -4.12
CA LEU A 29 -16.10 8.64 -2.81
C LEU A 29 -15.73 9.95 -2.09
N GLY A 30 -14.84 10.77 -2.65
CA GLY A 30 -14.46 12.07 -2.12
C GLY A 30 -13.31 12.05 -1.11
N PHE A 31 -12.53 10.96 -1.04
CA PHE A 31 -11.25 10.97 -0.33
C PHE A 31 -10.22 11.81 -1.11
N ASN A 32 -9.30 12.48 -0.40
CA ASN A 32 -8.31 13.35 -1.03
C ASN A 32 -6.87 12.87 -0.87
N ILE A 33 -6.62 11.87 -0.04
CA ILE A 33 -5.27 11.42 0.31
C ILE A 33 -5.15 9.91 0.06
N VAL A 34 -4.11 9.49 -0.63
CA VAL A 34 -3.74 8.08 -0.79
C VAL A 34 -2.32 7.87 -0.27
N THR A 35 -2.14 6.88 0.61
CA THR A 35 -0.84 6.59 1.21
C THR A 35 -0.28 5.27 0.70
N VAL A 36 1.01 5.26 0.42
CA VAL A 36 1.79 4.08 0.04
C VAL A 36 2.88 3.82 1.07
N SER A 37 3.30 2.57 1.21
CA SER A 37 4.41 2.20 2.10
C SER A 37 5.75 2.44 1.41
N ASP A 38 6.76 2.89 2.17
CA ASP A 38 8.14 3.07 1.69
C ASP A 38 8.95 1.79 1.90
N HIS A 39 8.70 0.77 1.08
CA HIS A 39 9.45 -0.49 1.10
C HIS A 39 9.56 -1.05 -0.31
N VAL A 40 10.67 -1.71 -0.61
CA VAL A 40 10.85 -2.52 -1.83
C VAL A 40 10.98 -4.00 -1.47
N VAL A 41 11.63 -4.29 -0.35
CA VAL A 41 11.82 -5.66 0.17
C VAL A 41 11.45 -5.73 1.64
N VAL A 42 10.97 -6.91 2.04
CA VAL A 42 10.70 -7.23 3.45
C VAL A 42 11.49 -8.48 3.81
N PRO A 43 12.21 -8.52 4.93
CA PRO A 43 12.91 -9.73 5.35
C PRO A 43 11.94 -10.89 5.54
N ARG A 44 12.24 -12.04 4.92
CA ARG A 44 11.47 -13.28 5.10
C ARG A 44 11.69 -13.91 6.48
N HIS A 45 12.75 -13.51 7.18
CA HIS A 45 13.08 -13.96 8.51
C HIS A 45 13.34 -12.75 9.40
N ILE A 46 12.49 -12.55 10.40
CA ILE A 46 12.56 -11.44 11.36
C ILE A 46 12.60 -12.07 12.75
N THR A 47 13.68 -11.83 13.50
CA THR A 47 13.86 -12.35 14.86
C THR A 47 13.37 -11.40 15.95
N SER A 48 13.17 -10.12 15.61
CA SER A 48 12.60 -9.13 16.51
C SER A 48 11.09 -9.35 16.69
N ILE A 49 10.60 -9.14 17.91
CA ILE A 49 9.16 -9.24 18.24
C ILE A 49 8.43 -8.01 17.70
N TYR A 50 7.44 -8.21 16.85
CA TYR A 50 6.55 -7.16 16.39
C TYR A 50 5.57 -6.78 17.52
N PRO A 51 5.55 -5.53 18.00
CA PRO A 51 4.88 -5.17 19.24
C PRO A 51 3.34 -5.13 19.14
N TYR A 52 2.79 -5.23 17.93
CA TYR A 52 1.36 -5.10 17.66
C TYR A 52 0.68 -6.40 17.20
N ASN A 53 1.32 -7.55 17.45
CA ASN A 53 0.75 -8.86 17.17
C ASN A 53 1.05 -9.81 18.33
N GLU A 54 0.07 -10.60 18.76
CA GLU A 54 0.18 -11.50 19.94
C GLU A 54 1.27 -12.57 19.76
N ASP A 55 1.43 -13.09 18.54
CA ASP A 55 2.47 -14.05 18.20
C ASP A 55 3.83 -13.41 17.88
N GLY A 56 3.92 -12.07 17.97
CA GLY A 56 5.11 -11.29 17.66
C GLY A 56 5.49 -11.24 16.18
N ARG A 57 4.66 -11.76 15.27
CA ARG A 57 4.98 -11.81 13.83
C ARG A 57 4.58 -10.53 13.14
N PHE A 58 5.43 -10.06 12.23
CA PHE A 58 5.08 -8.95 11.36
C PHE A 58 4.19 -9.45 10.22
N ALA A 59 2.92 -9.02 10.20
CA ALA A 59 1.94 -9.44 9.18
C ALA A 59 2.38 -9.17 7.74
N GLY A 60 3.27 -8.19 7.54
CA GLY A 60 3.79 -7.82 6.23
C GLY A 60 4.99 -8.64 5.73
N GLN A 61 5.42 -9.70 6.44
CA GLN A 61 6.60 -10.49 6.11
C GLN A 61 6.38 -11.56 5.03
N ASP A 62 5.13 -11.98 4.80
CA ASP A 62 4.82 -13.24 4.10
C ASP A 62 5.21 -13.25 2.61
N THR A 63 5.26 -12.09 1.95
CA THR A 63 5.57 -11.99 0.51
C THR A 63 7.07 -11.78 0.25
N GLY A 64 7.78 -11.13 1.18
CA GLY A 64 9.19 -10.73 1.01
C GLY A 64 9.44 -9.58 0.01
N GLU A 65 8.47 -9.27 -0.84
CA GLU A 65 8.51 -8.20 -1.83
C GLU A 65 7.39 -7.19 -1.59
N CYS A 66 7.64 -5.93 -1.98
CA CYS A 66 6.75 -4.80 -1.92
C CYS A 66 6.87 -3.99 -3.21
N LEU A 67 5.77 -3.43 -3.71
CA LEU A 67 5.84 -2.52 -4.86
C LEU A 67 6.73 -1.32 -4.53
N GLU A 68 7.55 -0.91 -5.50
CA GLU A 68 8.45 0.24 -5.32
C GLU A 68 7.62 1.53 -5.23
N GLN A 69 7.93 2.36 -4.24
CA GLN A 69 7.10 3.49 -3.82
C GLN A 69 6.89 4.51 -4.94
N LEU A 70 7.98 4.95 -5.60
CA LEU A 70 7.91 6.07 -6.55
C LEU A 70 7.19 5.68 -7.83
N THR A 71 7.46 4.48 -8.35
CA THR A 71 6.77 3.94 -9.52
C THR A 71 5.29 3.69 -9.26
N THR A 72 4.94 3.24 -8.05
CA THR A 72 3.54 3.09 -7.64
C THR A 72 2.83 4.45 -7.56
N LEU A 73 3.46 5.47 -6.96
CA LEU A 73 2.91 6.82 -6.90
C LEU A 73 2.73 7.44 -8.30
N MET A 74 3.70 7.22 -9.21
CA MET A 74 3.57 7.68 -10.60
C MET A 74 2.38 7.03 -11.31
N ALA A 75 2.15 5.72 -11.11
CA ALA A 75 0.98 5.04 -11.67
C ALA A 75 -0.33 5.62 -11.12
N ILE A 76 -0.43 5.81 -9.81
CA ILE A 76 -1.62 6.38 -9.16
C ILE A 76 -1.90 7.81 -9.64
N ALA A 77 -0.86 8.64 -9.75
CA ALA A 77 -0.96 9.99 -10.27
C ALA A 77 -1.42 10.02 -11.75
N ALA A 78 -1.06 9.01 -12.55
CA ALA A 78 -1.54 8.88 -13.92
C ALA A 78 -3.02 8.43 -14.01
N ILE A 79 -3.48 7.65 -13.04
CA ILE A 79 -4.86 7.10 -12.98
C ILE A 79 -5.86 8.13 -12.46
N THR A 80 -5.46 8.94 -11.47
CA THR A 80 -6.34 9.82 -10.68
C THR A 80 -6.23 11.28 -11.12
N LYS A 81 -7.07 12.17 -10.59
CA LYS A 81 -7.09 13.60 -11.00
C LYS A 81 -6.74 14.57 -9.88
N ASN A 82 -7.16 14.26 -8.66
CA ASN A 82 -7.17 15.18 -7.52
C ASN A 82 -6.61 14.54 -6.23
N LEU A 83 -6.41 13.22 -6.21
CA LEU A 83 -5.77 12.55 -5.08
C LEU A 83 -4.35 13.10 -4.84
N ARG A 84 -4.02 13.27 -3.55
CA ARG A 84 -2.71 13.65 -3.05
C ARG A 84 -1.99 12.46 -2.44
#